data_AF-A0A0A9WLK4-F1
#
_entry.id   AF-A0A0A9WLK4-F1
#
_cell.length_a   1.000
_cell.length_b   1.000
_cell.length_c   1.000
_cell.angle_alpha   90.00
_cell.angle_beta   90.00
_cell.angle_gamma   90.00
#
_symmetry.space_group_name_H-M   'P 1'
#
loop_
_entity.id
_entity.type
_entity.pdbx_description
1 polymer ?
#
loop_
_entity_poly.entity_id
_entity_poly.type
_entity_poly.pdbx_seq_one_letter_code
_entity_poly.pdbx_strand_id
1 'polypeptide(L)'
;DKRDVLALSSEFPGDMVEVGSKKKPKMIVEYNKIMSGVDRHDQLLAYYPSTHKTMRWYKKLGIHIFQMMMINAQLLCNEFGPKINGYDFRLTICEALLPYKPPPMR
;
A
#
# COMPACT_ATOMS: atom_id res chain seq x y z
N ASP A 1 -16.16 27.79 -0.66
CA ASP A 1 -15.82 27.36 -2.02
C ASP A 1 -16.74 26.21 -2.41
N LYS A 2 -17.48 26.31 -3.51
CA LYS A 2 -18.34 25.22 -4.04
C LYS A 2 -17.70 24.76 -5.35
N ARG A 3 -17.45 23.46 -5.48
CA ARG A 3 -16.85 22.86 -6.67
C ARG A 3 -17.79 21.82 -7.23
N ASP A 4 -17.92 21.81 -8.54
CA ASP A 4 -18.65 20.76 -9.22
C ASP A 4 -17.83 19.48 -9.24
N VAL A 5 -18.49 18.35 -9.00
CA VAL A 5 -17.90 17.02 -9.02
C VAL A 5 -18.66 16.21 -10.06
N LEU A 6 -17.96 15.83 -11.13
CA LEU A 6 -18.48 14.97 -12.18
C LEU A 6 -18.08 13.53 -11.89
N ALA A 7 -19.02 12.60 -12.03
CA ALA A 7 -18.77 11.18 -11.82
C ALA A 7 -19.53 10.35 -12.86
N LEU A 8 -18.95 9.22 -13.23
CA LEU A 8 -19.51 8.25 -14.16
C LEU A 8 -19.49 6.87 -13.50
N SER A 9 -20.56 6.10 -13.65
CA SER A 9 -20.62 4.72 -13.19
C SER A 9 -21.50 3.91 -14.15
N SER A 10 -21.09 2.67 -14.38
CA SER A 10 -21.89 1.65 -15.07
C SER A 10 -22.70 0.77 -14.12
N GLU A 11 -22.39 0.82 -12.82
CA GLU A 11 -22.96 -0.08 -11.80
C GLU A 11 -23.96 0.65 -10.89
N PHE A 12 -23.67 1.91 -10.55
CA PHE A 12 -24.47 2.67 -9.59
C PHE A 12 -25.31 3.73 -10.32
N PRO A 13 -26.66 3.63 -10.28
CA PRO A 13 -27.53 4.69 -10.77
C PRO A 13 -27.40 5.95 -9.90
N GLY A 14 -28.01 7.05 -10.35
CA GLY A 14 -27.97 8.37 -9.71
C GLY A 14 -28.69 8.49 -8.35
N ASP A 15 -28.82 7.39 -7.62
CA ASP A 15 -29.50 7.32 -6.33
C ASP A 15 -28.75 8.15 -5.28
N MET A 16 -29.51 8.83 -4.43
CA MET A 16 -28.98 9.58 -3.29
C MET A 16 -29.06 8.73 -2.02
N VAL A 17 -27.97 8.70 -1.25
CA VAL A 17 -27.89 8.03 0.04
C VAL A 17 -27.53 9.02 1.15
N GLU A 18 -28.05 8.78 2.35
CA GLU A 18 -27.71 9.55 3.54
C GLU A 18 -26.39 9.07 4.13
N VAL A 19 -25.43 9.98 4.27
CA VAL A 19 -24.12 9.75 4.88
C VAL A 19 -23.95 10.75 6.01
N GLY A 20 -24.28 10.31 7.23
CA GLY A 20 -24.42 11.22 8.38
C GLY A 20 -25.53 12.23 8.12
N SER A 21 -25.27 13.52 8.34
CA SER A 21 -26.25 14.60 8.11
C SER A 21 -26.30 15.11 6.65
N LYS A 22 -25.69 14.42 5.68
CA LYS A 22 -25.58 14.88 4.28
C LYS A 22 -26.08 13.83 3.30
N LYS A 23 -26.80 14.26 2.26
CA LYS A 23 -27.13 13.41 1.11
C LYS A 23 -26.01 13.46 0.08
N LYS A 24 -25.56 12.28 -0.38
CA LYS A 24 -24.51 12.12 -1.39
C LYS A 24 -24.98 11.09 -2.44
N PRO A 25 -24.56 11.20 -3.71
CA PRO A 25 -24.81 10.16 -4.69
C PRO A 25 -24.16 8.84 -4.25
N LYS A 26 -24.87 7.71 -4.38
CA LYS A 26 -24.40 6.38 -3.99
C LYS A 26 -23.07 6.03 -4.66
N MET A 27 -22.93 6.36 -5.94
CA MET A 27 -21.69 6.15 -6.70
C MET A 27 -20.46 6.81 -6.04
N ILE A 28 -20.62 8.01 -5.46
CA ILE A 28 -19.51 8.74 -4.81
C ILE A 28 -19.14 8.06 -3.50
N VAL A 29 -20.12 7.53 -2.78
CA VAL A 29 -19.89 6.82 -1.52
C VAL A 29 -19.12 5.53 -1.77
N GLU A 30 -19.52 4.73 -2.76
CA GLU A 30 -18.82 3.49 -3.11
C GLU A 30 -17.42 3.76 -3.67
N TYR A 31 -17.28 4.78 -4.54
CA TYR A 31 -15.97 5.20 -5.03
C TYR A 31 -15.01 5.53 -3.89
N ASN A 32 -15.42 6.36 -2.92
CA ASN A 32 -14.57 6.75 -1.80
C ASN A 32 -14.16 5.59 -0.89
N LYS A 33 -14.93 4.49 -0.83
CA LYS A 33 -14.55 3.31 -0.03
C LYS A 33 -13.36 2.57 -0.64
N ILE A 34 -13.22 2.59 -1.96
CA ILE A 34 -12.26 1.74 -2.69
C ILE A 34 -11.08 2.56 -3.22
N MET A 35 -11.28 3.85 -3.53
CA MET A 35 -10.29 4.73 -4.17
C MET A 35 -8.94 4.76 -3.43
N SER A 36 -8.94 4.68 -2.09
CA SER A 36 -7.74 4.80 -1.26
C SER A 36 -6.77 3.62 -1.34
N GLY A 37 -7.06 2.58 -2.12
CA GLY A 37 -6.18 1.41 -2.25
C GLY A 37 -4.79 1.75 -2.79
N VAL A 38 -4.72 2.56 -3.85
CA VAL A 38 -3.45 2.97 -4.48
C VAL A 38 -2.67 3.90 -3.55
N ASP A 39 -3.33 4.95 -3.03
CA ASP A 39 -2.70 5.91 -2.11
C ASP A 39 -2.12 5.23 -0.88
N ARG A 40 -2.82 4.21 -0.34
CA ARG A 40 -2.33 3.42 0.78
C ARG A 40 -1.09 2.60 0.42
N HIS A 41 -1.06 2.00 -0.77
CA HIS A 41 0.12 1.26 -1.22
C HIS A 41 1.32 2.19 -1.43
N ASP A 42 1.10 3.37 -2.03
CA ASP A 42 2.13 4.40 -2.21
C ASP A 42 2.66 4.91 -0.86
N GLN A 43 1.77 5.09 0.12
CA GLN A 43 2.15 5.43 1.49
C GLN A 43 3.02 4.33 2.13
N LEU A 44 2.67 3.05 1.94
CA LEU A 44 3.47 1.92 2.44
C LEU A 44 4.87 1.86 1.81
N LEU A 45 4.97 2.16 0.51
CA LEU A 45 6.26 2.29 -0.18
C LEU A 45 7.09 3.45 0.35
N ALA A 46 6.45 4.57 0.68
CA ALA A 46 7.11 5.78 1.18
C ALA A 46 7.68 5.61 2.60
N TYR A 47 7.14 4.70 3.42
CA TYR A 47 7.67 4.46 4.78
C TYR A 47 9.06 3.82 4.80
N TYR A 48 9.38 2.98 3.82
CA TYR A 48 10.66 2.30 3.72
C TYR A 48 11.29 2.53 2.34
N PRO A 49 11.74 3.77 2.04
CA PRO A 49 12.31 4.10 0.74
C PRO A 49 13.66 3.39 0.59
N SER A 50 13.83 2.68 -0.52
CA SER A 50 15.10 2.01 -0.90
C SER A 50 15.67 2.56 -2.20
N THR A 51 15.19 3.71 -2.65
CA THR A 51 15.66 4.37 -3.86
C THR A 51 17.02 5.02 -3.63
N HIS A 52 18.00 4.61 -4.43
CA HIS A 52 19.33 5.23 -4.46
C HIS A 52 19.46 6.15 -5.67
N LYS A 53 20.22 7.25 -5.54
CA LYS A 53 20.56 8.12 -6.69
C LYS A 53 21.35 7.31 -7.71
N THR A 54 20.77 7.08 -8.89
CA THR A 54 21.42 6.35 -9.97
C THR A 54 20.98 6.89 -11.34
N MET A 55 21.91 6.94 -12.29
CA MET A 55 21.60 7.28 -13.70
C MET A 55 20.96 6.11 -14.46
N ARG A 56 20.97 4.90 -13.87
CA ARG A 56 20.47 3.68 -14.49
C ARG A 56 19.01 3.44 -14.10
N TRP A 57 18.07 3.95 -14.89
CA TRP A 57 16.63 3.91 -14.60
C TRP A 57 16.08 2.50 -14.32
N TYR A 58 16.61 1.47 -15.01
CA TYR A 58 16.18 0.08 -14.83
C TYR A 58 16.44 -0.45 -13.42
N LYS A 59 17.49 0.03 -12.73
CA LYS A 59 17.76 -0.35 -11.33
C LYS A 59 16.69 0.20 -10.40
N LYS A 60 16.22 1.43 -10.66
CA LYS A 60 15.13 2.05 -9.90
C LYS A 60 13.84 1.25 -10.06
N LEU A 61 13.54 0.81 -11.29
CA LEU A 61 12.39 -0.06 -11.56
C LEU A 61 12.50 -1.40 -10.82
N GLY A 62 13.66 -2.06 -10.89
CA GLY A 62 13.88 -3.34 -10.21
C GLY A 62 13.69 -3.25 -8.69
N ILE A 63 14.24 -2.21 -8.05
CA ILE A 63 14.05 -1.96 -6.62
C ILE A 63 12.57 -1.71 -6.29
N HIS A 64 11.88 -0.91 -7.10
CA HIS A 64 10.45 -0.63 -6.89
C HIS A 64 9.60 -1.89 -6.96
N ILE A 65 9.82 -2.74 -7.97
CA ILE A 65 9.13 -4.04 -8.09
C ILE A 65 9.41 -4.90 -6.85
N PHE A 66 10.65 -4.95 -6.38
CA PHE A 66 11.01 -5.69 -5.16
C PHE A 66 10.29 -5.15 -3.91
N GLN A 67 10.20 -3.83 -3.75
CA GLN A 67 9.44 -3.23 -2.64
C GLN A 67 7.94 -3.57 -2.71
N MET A 68 7.34 -3.53 -3.90
CA MET A 68 5.94 -3.94 -4.10
C MET A 68 5.74 -5.42 -3.73
N MET A 69 6.65 -6.30 -4.16
CA MET A 69 6.61 -7.73 -3.80
C MET A 69 6.70 -7.93 -2.29
N MET A 70 7.57 -7.21 -1.59
CA MET A 70 7.67 -7.29 -0.12
C MET A 70 6.36 -6.88 0.57
N ILE A 71 5.73 -5.80 0.13
CA ILE A 71 4.44 -5.35 0.70
C ILE A 71 3.35 -6.40 0.44
N ASN A 72 3.28 -6.93 -0.78
CA ASN A 72 2.31 -7.96 -1.13
C ASN A 72 2.53 -9.25 -0.33
N ALA A 73 3.78 -9.68 -0.14
CA ALA A 73 4.11 -10.84 0.67
C ALA A 73 3.74 -10.63 2.15
N GLN A 74 3.95 -9.42 2.69
CA GLN A 74 3.53 -9.08 4.04
C GLN A 74 2.01 -9.13 4.19
N LEU A 75 1.27 -8.56 3.24
CA LEU A 75 -0.20 -8.60 3.23
C LEU A 75 -0.70 -10.04 3.20
N LEU A 76 -0.10 -10.89 2.36
CA LEU A 76 -0.42 -12.31 2.28
C LEU A 76 -0.12 -13.05 3.60
N CYS A 77 1.04 -12.79 4.21
CA CYS A 77 1.41 -13.36 5.50
C CYS A 77 0.43 -12.96 6.61
N ASN A 78 -0.03 -11.72 6.60
CA ASN A 78 -1.02 -11.21 7.57
C ASN A 78 -2.44 -11.73 7.32
N GLU A 79 -2.75 -12.15 6.09
CA GLU A 79 -4.04 -12.74 5.73
C GLU A 79 -4.14 -14.20 6.19
N PHE A 80 -3.05 -14.97 6.02
CA PHE A 80 -3.04 -16.42 6.28
C PHE A 80 -2.26 -16.84 7.54
N GLY A 81 -1.68 -15.89 8.26
CA GLY A 81 -0.78 -16.14 9.38
C GLY A 81 -0.86 -15.09 10.48
N PRO A 82 0.07 -15.12 11.44
CA PRO A 82 0.12 -14.15 12.51
C PRO A 82 0.42 -12.76 11.96
N LYS A 83 -0.30 -11.76 12.47
CA LYS A 83 -0.09 -10.36 12.06
C LYS A 83 1.30 -9.90 12.46
N ILE A 84 2.07 -9.48 11.48
CA ILE A 84 3.41 -8.91 11.63
C ILE A 84 3.44 -7.50 11.04
N ASN A 85 4.04 -6.57 11.78
CA ASN A 85 4.21 -5.19 11.31
C ASN A 85 5.27 -5.12 10.18
N GLY A 86 5.29 -4.00 9.47
CA GLY A 86 6.16 -3.85 8.29
C GLY A 86 7.65 -3.83 8.63
N TYR A 87 8.02 -3.46 9.85
CA TYR A 87 9.42 -3.45 10.28
C TYR A 87 9.90 -4.88 10.56
N ASP A 88 9.19 -5.60 11.43
CA ASP A 88 9.56 -6.95 11.86
C ASP A 88 9.57 -7.91 10.66
N PHE A 89 8.60 -7.79 9.75
CA PHE A 89 8.56 -8.62 8.55
C PHE A 89 9.82 -8.46 7.69
N ARG A 90 10.29 -7.22 7.52
CA ARG A 90 11.51 -6.91 6.76
C ARG A 90 12.75 -7.41 7.49
N LEU A 91 12.78 -7.27 8.81
CA LEU A 91 13.88 -7.77 9.63
C LEU A 91 14.02 -9.28 9.49
N THR A 92 12.92 -10.04 9.58
CA THR A 92 12.92 -11.49 9.39
C THR A 92 13.46 -11.89 8.01
N ILE A 93 13.08 -11.15 6.95
CA ILE A 93 13.61 -11.39 5.60
C ILE A 93 15.11 -11.12 5.55
N CYS A 94 15.57 -10.00 6.13
CA CYS A 94 16.99 -9.68 6.19
C CYS A 94 17.78 -10.75 6.95
N GLU A 95 17.29 -11.21 8.10
CA GLU A 95 17.92 -12.25 8.90
C GLU A 95 17.98 -13.59 8.16
N ALA A 96 16.94 -13.94 7.41
CA ALA A 96 16.89 -15.16 6.61
C ALA A 96 17.83 -15.11 5.39
N LEU A 97 18.08 -13.92 4.82
CA LEU A 97 18.93 -13.75 3.63
C LEU A 97 20.40 -13.50 3.98
N LEU A 98 20.69 -12.97 5.17
CA LEU A 98 22.06 -12.70 5.60
C LEU A 98 22.75 -13.99 6.08
N PRO A 99 24.06 -14.14 5.82
CA PRO A 99 24.81 -15.26 6.37
C PRO A 99 24.86 -15.20 7.89
N TYR A 100 24.93 -16.37 8.54
CA TYR A 100 25.01 -16.49 10.00
C TYR A 100 26.12 -15.60 10.57
N LYS A 101 25.75 -14.70 11.49
CA LYS A 101 26.70 -13.88 12.23
C LYS A 101 26.99 -14.57 13.57
N PRO A 102 28.20 -15.13 13.78
CA PRO A 102 28.54 -15.71 15.08
C PRO A 102 28.42 -14.65 16.18
N PRO A 103 28.00 -15.04 17.40
CA PRO A 103 27.89 -14.11 18.52
C PRO A 103 29.24 -13.44 18.80
N PRO A 104 29.24 -12.18 19.29
CA PRO A 104 30.48 -11.50 19.64
C PRO A 104 31.26 -12.35 20.64
N MET A 105 32.52 -12.65 20.31
CA MET A 105 33.43 -13.28 21.25
C MET A 105 33.59 -12.31 22.43
N ARG A 106 33.28 -12.78 23.63
CA ARG A 106 33.48 -12.05 24.88
C ARG A 106 34.95 -11.76 25.11
#